data_AF-A0A954RH98-F1
#
_entry.id   AF-A0A954RH98-F1
#
_cell.length_a   1.000
_cell.length_b   1.000
_cell.length_c   1.000
_cell.angle_alpha   90.00
_cell.angle_beta   90.00
_cell.angle_gamma   90.00
#
_symmetry.space_group_name_H-M   'P 1'
#
loop_
_entity.id
_entity.type
_entity.pdbx_description
1 polymer ?
#
loop_
_entity_poly.entity_id
_entity_poly.type
_entity_poly.pdbx_seq_one_letter_code
_entity_poly.pdbx_strand_id
1 'polypeptide(L)'
;MRNTFLRLASACVIASACVVARGATRPGEFGDRSPSVIYDANTGRLSLERGWKGQAATIEIISASHQFIGPQPEFIRPPFDVFSESKIFMLRGGTCIPDGLDFGTVLPAGLSQEFLLGDLSIAGSGCGPWESTYRDLIYVPEPTFLAGESILLLLAIRRRIS
;
A
#
# COMPACT_ATOMS: atom_id res chain seq x y z
N MET A 1 -4.23 55.35 -45.40
CA MET A 1 -4.38 55.02 -43.97
C MET A 1 -4.34 53.50 -43.84
N ARG A 2 -3.19 52.94 -43.43
CA ARG A 2 -2.97 51.48 -43.37
C ARG A 2 -3.05 51.03 -41.90
N ASN A 3 -4.03 50.18 -41.63
CA ASN A 3 -4.23 49.50 -40.35
C ASN A 3 -3.15 48.44 -40.14
N THR A 4 -2.39 48.54 -39.07
CA THR A 4 -1.46 47.50 -38.62
C THR A 4 -1.92 46.98 -37.26
N PHE A 5 -2.79 45.97 -37.28
CA PHE A 5 -3.20 45.23 -36.09
C PHE A 5 -2.11 44.19 -35.77
N LEU A 6 -1.28 44.46 -34.77
CA LEU A 6 -0.39 43.45 -34.18
C LEU A 6 -1.22 42.47 -33.34
N ARG A 7 -1.33 41.22 -33.81
CA ARG A 7 -1.80 40.10 -32.99
C ARG A 7 -0.62 39.53 -32.21
N LEU A 8 -0.60 39.77 -30.91
CA LEU A 8 0.25 39.06 -29.96
C LEU A 8 -0.27 37.63 -29.81
N ALA A 9 0.41 36.68 -30.46
CA ALA A 9 0.18 35.26 -30.22
C ALA A 9 0.84 34.88 -28.90
N SER A 10 0.03 34.70 -27.86
CA SER A 10 0.47 34.19 -26.57
C SER A 10 0.78 32.70 -26.70
N ALA A 11 2.06 32.35 -26.68
CA ALA A 11 2.52 30.97 -26.67
C ALA A 11 2.21 30.35 -25.29
N CYS A 12 1.15 29.55 -25.21
CA CYS A 12 0.87 28.71 -24.06
C CYS A 12 1.89 27.55 -24.06
N VAL A 13 2.93 27.68 -23.24
CA VAL A 13 3.87 26.58 -22.98
C VAL A 13 3.15 25.59 -22.08
N ILE A 14 2.60 24.53 -22.65
CA ILE A 14 2.08 23.38 -21.91
C ILE A 14 3.29 22.63 -21.37
N ALA A 15 3.66 22.91 -20.12
CA ALA A 15 4.63 22.10 -19.39
C ALA A 15 4.00 20.73 -19.15
N SER A 16 4.32 19.77 -20.02
CA SER A 16 3.92 18.38 -19.86
C SER A 16 4.71 17.81 -18.70
N ALA A 17 4.13 17.82 -17.49
CA ALA A 17 4.66 17.07 -16.37
C ALA A 17 4.70 15.60 -16.78
N CYS A 18 5.91 15.03 -16.89
CA CYS A 18 6.07 13.60 -17.05
C CYS A 18 5.59 12.96 -15.74
N VAL A 19 4.29 12.63 -15.68
CA VAL A 19 3.76 11.74 -14.67
C VAL A 19 4.42 10.40 -14.93
N VAL A 20 5.47 10.10 -14.16
CA VAL A 20 5.98 8.73 -14.07
C VAL A 20 4.76 7.88 -13.72
N ALA A 21 4.31 7.07 -14.66
CA ALA A 21 3.16 6.19 -14.48
C ALA A 21 3.51 5.25 -13.31
N ARG A 22 3.02 5.60 -12.12
CA ARG A 22 3.03 4.68 -10.99
C ARG A 22 2.21 3.48 -11.43
N GLY A 23 2.86 2.32 -11.51
CA GLY A 23 2.14 1.12 -11.92
C GLY A 23 1.13 0.78 -10.85
N ALA A 24 -0.05 0.35 -11.28
CA ALA A 24 -1.10 -0.11 -10.39
C ALA A 24 -0.57 -1.16 -9.41
N THR A 25 -1.07 -1.09 -8.18
CA THR A 25 -0.88 -2.15 -7.19
C THR A 25 -1.52 -3.44 -7.72
N ARG A 26 -0.90 -4.57 -7.42
CA ARG A 26 -1.31 -5.89 -7.87
C ARG A 26 -1.45 -6.82 -6.67
N PRO A 27 -2.25 -7.89 -6.78
CA PRO A 27 -2.23 -8.96 -5.78
C PRO A 27 -0.82 -9.54 -5.66
N GLY A 28 -0.32 -9.64 -4.43
CA GLY A 28 0.93 -10.32 -4.09
C GLY A 28 0.69 -11.74 -3.57
N GLU A 29 1.77 -12.50 -3.45
CA GLU A 29 1.79 -13.84 -2.85
C GLU A 29 2.90 -13.93 -1.79
N PHE A 30 2.58 -14.54 -0.65
CA PHE A 30 3.57 -14.75 0.41
C PHE A 30 4.75 -15.59 -0.08
N GLY A 31 5.98 -15.12 0.16
CA GLY A 31 7.19 -15.86 -0.17
C GLY A 31 7.54 -15.91 -1.67
N ASP A 32 6.88 -15.12 -2.52
CA ASP A 32 7.19 -15.01 -3.96
C ASP A 32 8.53 -14.29 -4.25
N ARG A 33 9.23 -13.90 -3.18
CA ARG A 33 10.53 -13.20 -3.17
C ARG A 33 10.44 -11.73 -3.61
N SER A 34 9.25 -11.22 -3.90
CA SER A 34 8.97 -9.82 -4.13
C SER A 34 8.61 -9.16 -2.81
N PRO A 35 9.11 -7.94 -2.53
CA PRO A 35 8.64 -7.23 -1.36
C PRO A 35 7.17 -6.84 -1.54
N SER A 36 6.37 -7.13 -0.53
CA SER A 36 4.92 -6.95 -0.56
C SER A 36 4.47 -6.11 0.63
N VAL A 37 3.46 -5.28 0.43
CA VAL A 37 2.74 -4.67 1.54
C VAL A 37 1.65 -5.64 1.97
N ILE A 38 1.60 -5.98 3.25
CA ILE A 38 0.55 -6.81 3.82
C ILE A 38 -0.48 -5.88 4.46
N TYR A 39 -1.76 -6.09 4.14
CA TYR A 39 -2.87 -5.46 4.82
C TYR A 39 -3.70 -6.51 5.56
N ASP A 40 -3.94 -6.28 6.85
CA ASP A 40 -4.83 -7.07 7.69
C ASP A 40 -6.21 -6.40 7.79
N ALA A 41 -7.21 -7.01 7.13
CA ALA A 41 -8.57 -6.51 7.10
C ALA A 41 -9.24 -6.51 8.48
N ASN A 42 -8.84 -7.38 9.40
CA ASN A 42 -9.44 -7.41 10.75
C ASN A 42 -8.99 -6.20 11.59
N THR A 43 -7.76 -5.73 11.39
CA THR A 43 -7.14 -4.71 12.26
C THR A 43 -6.85 -3.38 11.58
N GLY A 44 -6.98 -3.29 10.25
CA GLY A 44 -6.55 -2.13 9.47
C GLY A 44 -5.03 -1.95 9.47
N ARG A 45 -4.28 -2.99 9.86
CA ARG A 45 -2.84 -2.93 10.04
C ARG A 45 -2.14 -3.11 8.71
N LEU A 46 -1.09 -2.33 8.51
CA LEU A 46 -0.26 -2.38 7.32
C LEU A 46 1.18 -2.73 7.71
N SER A 47 1.78 -3.69 7.02
CA SER A 47 3.18 -4.06 7.21
C SER A 47 3.87 -4.28 5.87
N LEU A 48 5.20 -4.25 5.88
CA LEU A 48 6.04 -4.53 4.73
C LEU A 48 6.68 -5.90 4.94
N GLU A 49 6.34 -6.85 4.08
CA GLU A 49 7.06 -8.11 3.95
C GLU A 49 8.32 -7.92 3.11
N ARG A 50 9.39 -8.59 3.53
CA ARG A 50 10.62 -8.67 2.77
C ARG A 50 10.48 -9.67 1.61
N GLY A 51 10.89 -9.23 0.42
CA GLY A 51 11.28 -10.12 -0.68
C GLY A 51 12.71 -10.64 -0.54
N TRP A 52 13.06 -11.79 -1.12
CA TRP A 52 14.42 -12.35 -1.00
C TRP A 52 15.47 -11.56 -1.81
N LYS A 53 15.07 -10.63 -2.68
CA LYS A 53 15.95 -9.84 -3.56
C LYS A 53 16.47 -8.53 -2.99
N GLY A 54 16.77 -8.50 -1.69
CA GLY A 54 17.43 -7.37 -1.03
C GLY A 54 16.49 -6.52 -0.18
N GLN A 55 17.09 -5.64 0.60
CA GLN A 55 16.36 -4.75 1.50
C GLN A 55 15.88 -3.52 0.73
N ALA A 56 14.78 -2.90 1.16
CA ALA A 56 14.28 -1.68 0.52
C ALA A 56 15.13 -0.46 0.93
N ALA A 57 15.45 0.43 0.00
CA ALA A 57 16.04 1.73 0.27
C ALA A 57 14.94 2.80 0.43
N THR A 58 13.88 2.68 -0.36
CA THR A 58 12.68 3.51 -0.25
C THR A 58 11.42 2.68 -0.32
N ILE A 59 10.39 3.17 0.37
CA ILE A 59 9.00 2.70 0.23
C ILE A 59 8.11 3.93 0.12
N GLU A 60 7.19 3.90 -0.83
CA GLU A 60 6.15 4.89 -1.04
C GLU A 60 4.81 4.15 -1.17
N ILE A 61 3.85 4.50 -0.32
CA ILE A 61 2.49 3.97 -0.34
C ILE A 61 1.57 5.17 -0.36
N ILE A 62 0.73 5.27 -1.38
CA ILE A 62 -0.18 6.40 -1.57
C ILE A 62 -1.60 5.88 -1.62
N SER A 63 -2.50 6.54 -0.90
CA SER A 63 -3.94 6.30 -0.93
C SER A 63 -4.61 7.42 -1.72
N ALA A 64 -5.32 7.08 -2.79
CA ALA A 64 -6.07 8.05 -3.60
C ALA A 64 -7.27 8.64 -2.83
N SER A 65 -7.82 7.89 -1.88
CA SER A 65 -8.97 8.25 -1.05
C SER A 65 -8.61 8.75 0.34
N HIS A 66 -7.33 9.07 0.58
CA HIS A 66 -6.85 9.70 1.82
C HIS A 66 -7.14 8.88 3.10
N GLN A 67 -6.97 7.56 3.04
CA GLN A 67 -7.41 6.65 4.11
C GLN A 67 -6.40 6.43 5.22
N PHE A 68 -5.22 7.08 5.20
CA PHE A 68 -4.25 6.89 6.28
C PHE A 68 -4.67 7.68 7.54
N ILE A 69 -5.48 7.06 8.39
CA ILE A 69 -6.12 7.68 9.56
C ILE A 69 -5.47 7.30 10.89
N GLY A 70 -4.50 6.39 10.88
CA GLY A 70 -3.83 5.92 12.09
C GLY A 70 -2.77 6.88 12.65
N PRO A 71 -2.22 6.57 13.82
CA PRO A 71 -1.06 7.29 14.34
C PRO A 71 0.15 7.12 13.43
N GLN A 72 1.00 8.15 13.37
CA GLN A 72 2.28 8.05 12.67
C GLN A 72 3.16 6.94 13.30
N PRO A 73 3.70 6.00 12.52
CA PRO A 73 4.65 5.00 13.01
C PRO A 73 5.93 5.66 13.57
N GLU A 74 6.45 5.17 14.69
CA GLU A 74 7.60 5.77 15.41
C GLU A 74 8.90 5.84 14.60
N PHE A 75 9.05 4.97 13.59
CA PHE A 75 10.23 4.93 12.74
C PHE A 75 10.15 5.89 11.54
N ILE A 76 8.99 6.49 11.25
CA ILE A 76 8.87 7.57 10.26
C ILE A 76 9.36 8.85 10.93
N ARG A 77 10.45 9.41 10.43
CA ARG A 77 11.09 10.59 11.03
C ARG A 77 11.33 11.69 9.97
N PRO A 78 10.78 12.90 10.18
CA PRO A 78 11.11 14.06 9.35
C PRO A 78 12.61 14.37 9.34
N PRO A 79 13.13 15.10 8.33
CA PRO A 79 12.36 15.78 7.27
C PRO A 79 12.13 14.94 6.01
N PHE A 80 12.77 13.78 5.89
CA PHE A 80 12.75 12.99 4.65
C PHE A 80 11.58 12.00 4.59
N ASP A 81 11.21 11.42 5.72
CA ASP A 81 10.06 10.53 5.79
C ASP A 81 8.77 11.38 5.87
N VAL A 82 7.70 10.89 5.24
CA VAL A 82 6.39 11.55 5.20
C VAL A 82 5.33 10.58 5.67
N PHE A 83 4.48 11.03 6.59
CA PHE A 83 3.23 10.37 6.95
C PHE A 83 2.12 11.40 6.91
N SER A 84 1.14 11.19 6.03
CA SER A 84 -0.06 12.00 5.90
C SER A 84 -1.22 11.10 5.47
N GLU A 85 -2.44 11.63 5.50
CA GLU A 85 -3.65 10.92 5.08
C GLU A 85 -3.56 10.29 3.69
N SER A 86 -2.76 10.88 2.79
CA SER A 86 -2.59 10.43 1.41
C SER A 86 -1.31 9.63 1.15
N LYS A 87 -0.33 9.67 2.05
CA LYS A 87 1.02 9.21 1.73
C LYS A 87 1.79 8.73 2.95
N ILE A 88 2.34 7.52 2.81
CA ILE A 88 3.42 6.99 3.61
C ILE A 88 4.66 6.93 2.73
N PHE A 89 5.71 7.65 3.09
CA PHE A 89 7.00 7.58 2.43
C PHE A 89 8.10 7.46 3.46
N MET A 90 9.02 6.55 3.20
CA MET A 90 10.20 6.39 4.03
C MET A 90 11.42 6.18 3.15
N LEU A 91 12.47 6.93 3.46
CA LEU A 91 13.77 6.86 2.81
C LEU A 91 14.81 6.52 3.88
N ARG A 92 15.56 5.44 3.66
CA ARG A 92 16.76 5.15 4.45
C ARG A 92 17.98 5.56 3.62
N GLY A 93 18.47 6.77 3.90
CA GLY A 93 19.66 7.31 3.24
C GLY A 93 20.93 6.59 3.72
N GLY A 94 21.51 5.74 2.86
CA GLY A 94 22.79 5.07 3.13
C GLY A 94 22.69 3.78 3.95
N THR A 95 21.49 3.40 4.38
CA THR A 95 21.19 2.10 4.98
C THR A 95 19.91 1.56 4.38
N CYS A 96 19.59 0.31 4.67
CA CYS A 96 18.37 -0.28 4.19
C CYS A 96 17.31 -0.34 5.26
N ILE A 97 16.07 -0.38 4.80
CA ILE A 97 14.90 -0.63 5.61
C ILE A 97 15.05 -2.03 6.24
N PRO A 98 14.94 -2.14 7.57
CA PRO A 98 15.09 -3.41 8.27
C PRO A 98 14.04 -4.42 7.81
N ASP A 99 14.38 -5.69 7.97
CA ASP A 99 13.56 -6.82 7.56
C ASP A 99 12.22 -6.81 8.33
N GLY A 100 11.12 -6.62 7.60
CA GLY A 100 9.80 -6.49 8.22
C GLY A 100 9.63 -5.11 8.85
N LEU A 101 8.73 -4.30 8.28
CA LEU A 101 8.27 -3.10 8.96
C LEU A 101 6.79 -3.21 9.27
N ASP A 102 6.41 -2.76 10.45
CA ASP A 102 5.03 -2.70 10.86
C ASP A 102 4.61 -1.25 10.98
N PHE A 103 3.78 -0.77 10.07
CA PHE A 103 3.25 0.59 10.16
C PHE A 103 2.16 0.69 11.24
N GLY A 104 1.67 -0.42 11.77
CA GLY A 104 0.55 -0.45 12.70
C GLY A 104 -0.78 -0.25 11.99
N THR A 105 -1.83 0.05 12.77
CA THR A 105 -3.18 0.33 12.26
C THR A 105 -3.22 1.73 11.64
N VAL A 106 -2.86 1.80 10.36
CA VAL A 106 -2.81 3.06 9.59
C VAL A 106 -3.99 3.24 8.65
N LEU A 107 -4.74 2.18 8.35
CA LEU A 107 -5.94 2.20 7.52
C LEU A 107 -7.17 1.80 8.35
N PRO A 108 -8.40 2.10 7.88
CA PRO A 108 -9.60 1.46 8.41
C PRO A 108 -9.52 -0.07 8.31
N ALA A 109 -10.14 -0.77 9.26
CA ALA A 109 -10.42 -2.20 9.13
C ALA A 109 -11.57 -2.46 8.13
N GLY A 110 -11.67 -3.69 7.63
CA GLY A 110 -12.75 -4.15 6.77
C GLY A 110 -12.69 -3.66 5.33
N LEU A 111 -11.59 -3.03 4.89
CA LEU A 111 -11.45 -2.63 3.49
C LEU A 111 -11.27 -3.88 2.62
N SER A 112 -12.01 -3.96 1.50
CA SER A 112 -11.88 -5.09 0.60
C SER A 112 -10.56 -5.05 -0.19
N GLN A 113 -10.07 -6.22 -0.61
CA GLN A 113 -8.89 -6.31 -1.47
C GLN A 113 -9.08 -5.51 -2.76
N GLU A 114 -10.26 -5.58 -3.40
CA GLU A 114 -10.56 -4.86 -4.63
C GLU A 114 -10.47 -3.34 -4.44
N PHE A 115 -11.00 -2.82 -3.33
CA PHE A 115 -10.86 -1.41 -3.00
C PHE A 115 -9.39 -1.01 -2.86
N LEU A 116 -8.61 -1.77 -2.09
CA LEU A 116 -7.20 -1.46 -1.85
C LEU A 116 -6.34 -1.53 -3.12
N LEU A 117 -6.63 -2.47 -4.03
CA LEU A 117 -5.94 -2.56 -5.32
C LEU A 117 -6.22 -1.35 -6.22
N GLY A 118 -7.41 -0.75 -6.12
CA GLY A 118 -7.78 0.46 -6.84
C GLY A 118 -7.35 1.77 -6.14
N ASP A 119 -7.23 1.75 -4.82
CA ASP A 119 -6.91 2.93 -4.01
C ASP A 119 -5.41 3.12 -3.77
N LEU A 120 -4.72 2.04 -3.44
CA LEU A 120 -3.32 2.10 -3.06
C LEU A 120 -2.43 2.08 -4.30
N SER A 121 -1.41 2.93 -4.29
CA SER A 121 -0.27 2.86 -5.19
C SER A 121 0.99 2.60 -4.37
N ILE A 122 1.58 1.41 -4.58
CA ILE A 122 2.83 1.01 -3.93
C ILE A 122 3.98 1.23 -4.91
N ALA A 123 5.05 1.83 -4.41
CA ALA A 123 6.31 1.96 -5.09
C ALA A 123 7.46 1.88 -4.09
N GLY A 124 8.66 1.64 -4.58
CA GLY A 124 9.87 1.64 -3.76
C GLY A 124 11.09 1.35 -4.61
N SER A 125 12.25 1.39 -3.97
CA SER A 125 13.52 1.02 -4.58
C SER A 125 14.27 0.07 -3.67
N GLY A 126 14.96 -0.90 -4.27
CA GLY A 126 15.84 -1.80 -3.55
C GLY A 126 17.16 -1.12 -3.18
N CYS A 127 17.83 -1.64 -2.16
CA CYS A 127 19.23 -1.36 -1.89
C CYS A 127 20.11 -2.11 -2.90
N GLY A 128 20.80 -1.38 -3.76
CA GLY A 128 21.75 -1.93 -4.73
C GLY A 128 21.28 -1.80 -6.19
N PRO A 129 21.95 -2.48 -7.14
CA PRO A 129 21.68 -2.35 -8.58
C PRO A 129 20.37 -3.02 -9.02
N TRP A 130 19.58 -3.56 -8.10
CA TRP A 130 18.37 -4.29 -8.40
C TRP A 130 17.18 -3.33 -8.41
N GLU A 131 16.66 -3.04 -9.59
CA GLU A 131 15.35 -2.43 -9.75
C GLU A 131 14.27 -3.44 -9.35
N SER A 132 13.93 -3.51 -8.07
CA SER A 132 12.67 -4.14 -7.66
C SER A 132 11.60 -3.05 -7.59
N THR A 133 10.63 -3.10 -8.50
CA THR A 133 9.44 -2.25 -8.37
C THR A 133 8.46 -2.94 -7.43
N TYR A 134 8.31 -2.38 -6.23
CA TYR A 134 7.37 -2.80 -5.20
C TYR A 134 5.97 -2.47 -5.69
N ARG A 135 5.12 -3.46 -5.95
CA ARG A 135 3.73 -3.21 -6.38
C ARG A 135 2.73 -4.20 -5.76
N ASP A 136 3.20 -5.08 -4.91
CA ASP A 136 2.43 -6.24 -4.50
C ASP A 136 1.73 -5.95 -3.17
N LEU A 137 0.43 -6.22 -3.13
CA LEU A 137 -0.42 -6.15 -1.96
C LEU A 137 -0.86 -7.57 -1.58
N ILE A 138 -0.44 -8.02 -0.42
CA ILE A 138 -0.92 -9.25 0.20
C ILE A 138 -2.09 -8.88 1.13
N TYR A 139 -3.24 -9.49 0.88
CA TYR A 139 -4.47 -9.23 1.61
C TYR A 139 -4.74 -10.37 2.60
N VAL A 140 -4.86 -10.04 3.88
CA VAL A 140 -5.27 -10.98 4.93
C VAL A 140 -6.76 -10.73 5.22
N PRO A 141 -7.65 -11.65 4.83
CA PRO A 141 -9.09 -11.46 5.03
C PRO A 141 -9.45 -11.51 6.52
N GLU A 142 -10.60 -10.94 6.86
CA GLU A 142 -11.21 -11.14 8.17
C GLU A 142 -11.39 -12.65 8.43
N PRO A 143 -11.16 -13.13 9.67
CA PRO A 143 -11.42 -14.53 9.98
C PRO A 143 -12.90 -14.81 9.78
N THR A 144 -13.23 -15.57 8.72
CA THR A 144 -14.56 -16.15 8.56
C THR A 144 -14.72 -17.19 9.66
N PHE A 145 -15.23 -16.77 10.81
CA PHE A 145 -15.72 -17.70 11.81
C PHE A 145 -16.80 -18.52 11.12
N LEU A 146 -16.51 -19.79 10.84
CA LEU A 146 -17.50 -20.83 10.54
C LEU A 146 -18.33 -21.10 11.82
N ALA A 147 -18.92 -20.05 12.38
CA ALA A 147 -19.83 -20.09 13.51
C ALA A 147 -21.21 -20.41 12.95
N GLY A 148 -21.47 -21.68 12.68
CA GLY A 148 -22.81 -22.09 12.23
C GLY A 148 -23.09 -23.57 12.35
N GLU A 149 -22.19 -24.44 11.88
CA GLU A 149 -22.58 -25.84 11.68
C GLU A 149 -22.15 -26.79 12.80
N SER A 150 -21.14 -26.43 13.59
CA SER A 150 -20.60 -27.33 14.63
C SER A 150 -21.53 -27.52 15.84
N ILE A 151 -22.46 -26.57 16.10
CA ILE A 151 -23.38 -26.66 17.24
C ILE A 151 -24.56 -27.60 16.93
N LEU A 152 -25.00 -27.66 15.67
CA LEU A 152 -26.09 -28.55 15.27
C LEU A 152 -25.66 -30.03 15.29
N LEU A 153 -24.40 -30.35 14.99
CA LEU A 153 -23.88 -31.72 15.08
C LEU A 153 -23.81 -32.22 16.53
N LEU A 154 -23.42 -31.36 17.47
CA LEU A 154 -23.39 -31.68 18.92
C LEU A 154 -24.81 -31.87 19.50
N LEU A 155 -25.80 -31.10 19.03
CA LEU A 155 -27.20 -31.30 19.40
C LEU A 155 -27.81 -32.56 18.76
N ALA A 156 -27.41 -32.91 17.53
CA ALA A 156 -27.85 -34.13 16.85
C ALA A 156 -27.31 -35.41 17.51
N ILE A 157 -26.08 -35.41 18.01
CA ILE A 157 -25.49 -36.57 18.73
C ILE A 157 -26.20 -36.79 20.07
N ARG A 158 -26.59 -35.72 20.78
CA ARG A 158 -27.25 -35.84 22.09
C ARG A 158 -28.65 -36.46 22.03
N ARG A 159 -29.34 -36.37 20.89
CA ARG A 159 -30.70 -36.97 20.71
C ARG A 159 -30.69 -38.46 20.34
N ARG A 160 -29.54 -39.08 20.11
CA ARG A 160 -29.44 -40.50 19.72
C ARG A 160 -29.16 -41.47 20.89
N ILE A 161 -29.01 -40.95 22.11
CA ILE A 161 -28.66 -41.74 23.31
C ILE A 161 -29.81 -41.76 24.35
N SER A 162 -31.00 -41.28 23.98
CA SER A 162 -32.23 -41.43 24.77
C SER A 162 -33.29 -42.15 23.95
#